data_AF-A0A0A2M186-F1
#
_entry.id   AF-A0A0A2M186-F1
#
_cell.length_a   1.000
_cell.length_b   1.000
_cell.length_c   1.000
_cell.angle_alpha   90.00
_cell.angle_beta   90.00
_cell.angle_gamma   90.00
#
_symmetry.space_group_name_H-M   'P 1'
#
loop_
_entity.id
_entity.type
_entity.pdbx_description
1 polymer ?
#
loop_
_entity_poly.entity_id
_entity_poly.type
_entity_poly.pdbx_seq_one_letter_code
_entity_poly.pdbx_strand_id
1 'polypeptide(L)'
;MKRLLFYLAIFGWLSSVTINILSVQNIDVQQTIPFIYILYVGALIVISAVILDQQNDPDYIAHRQSGILNRMNPVSQYKILFKNTPVWIVIITMACVVYAFINFIQFDFHHSGVVHINNGQYCLENRGELIRVLTEKEYHWYRAQQTKSTSSMCMVFYGVAVAKLFSYAGRIRVGKV
;
A
#
# COMPACT_ATOMS: atom_id res chain seq x y z
N MET A 1 -4.88 -21.39 3.38
CA MET A 1 -4.28 -20.27 2.63
C MET A 1 -4.74 -18.90 3.09
N LYS A 2 -6.05 -18.58 3.13
CA LYS A 2 -6.54 -17.21 3.47
C LYS A 2 -6.06 -16.65 4.81
N ARG A 3 -5.91 -17.49 5.84
CA ARG A 3 -5.31 -17.08 7.13
C ARG A 3 -3.85 -16.68 7.01
N LEU A 4 -3.06 -17.43 6.24
CA LEU A 4 -1.66 -17.08 5.98
C LEU A 4 -1.60 -15.72 5.29
N LEU A 5 -2.42 -15.51 4.25
CA LEU A 5 -2.52 -14.21 3.56
C LEU A 5 -2.93 -13.08 4.51
N PHE A 6 -3.83 -13.34 5.47
CA PHE A 6 -4.22 -12.37 6.49
C PHE A 6 -3.03 -11.97 7.38
N TYR A 7 -2.28 -12.94 7.90
CA TYR A 7 -1.11 -12.64 8.74
C TYR A 7 0.02 -11.97 7.95
N LEU A 8 0.24 -12.38 6.70
CA LEU A 8 1.16 -11.69 5.79
C LEU A 8 0.73 -10.25 5.53
N ALA A 9 -0.58 -10.00 5.37
CA ALA A 9 -1.11 -8.66 5.20
C ALA A 9 -0.92 -7.79 6.45
N ILE A 10 -1.14 -8.33 7.65
CA ILE A 10 -0.88 -7.61 8.90
C ILE A 10 0.61 -7.28 9.04
N PHE A 11 1.48 -8.27 8.82
CA PHE A 11 2.92 -8.07 8.91
C PHE A 11 3.41 -7.03 7.90
N GLY A 12 2.92 -7.10 6.66
CA GLY A 12 3.21 -6.12 5.62
C GLY A 12 2.69 -4.73 5.96
N TRP A 13 1.49 -4.64 6.53
CA TRP A 13 0.90 -3.38 6.98
C TRP A 13 1.74 -2.73 8.09
N LEU A 14 2.07 -3.48 9.14
CA LEU A 14 2.90 -3.00 10.26
C LEU A 14 4.28 -2.56 9.78
N SER A 15 4.93 -3.36 8.93
CA SER A 15 6.22 -3.01 8.34
C SER A 15 6.14 -1.72 7.53
N SER A 16 5.07 -1.55 6.74
CA SER A 16 4.85 -0.34 5.95
C SER A 16 4.65 0.89 6.85
N VAL A 17 3.90 0.77 7.95
CA VAL A 17 3.74 1.83 8.96
C VAL A 17 5.08 2.20 9.60
N THR A 18 5.88 1.21 10.02
CA THR A 18 7.20 1.45 10.61
C THR A 18 8.12 2.20 9.65
N ILE A 19 8.22 1.73 8.40
CA ILE A 19 9.02 2.39 7.36
C ILE A 19 8.54 3.82 7.13
N ASN A 20 7.23 4.02 7.10
CA ASN A 20 6.65 5.34 6.89
C ASN A 20 6.99 6.31 8.02
N ILE A 21 6.88 5.88 9.29
CA ILE A 21 7.29 6.66 10.47
C ILE A 21 8.78 7.02 10.40
N LEU A 22 9.66 6.07 10.06
CA LEU A 22 11.09 6.34 9.89
C LEU A 22 11.36 7.33 8.76
N SER A 23 10.63 7.22 7.65
CA SER A 23 10.77 8.13 6.50
C SER A 23 10.32 9.55 6.83
N VAL A 24 9.31 9.72 7.70
CA VAL A 24 8.89 11.04 8.21
C VAL A 24 10.01 11.71 9.01
N GLN A 25 10.86 10.93 9.68
CA GLN A 25 12.04 11.42 10.39
C GLN A 25 13.24 11.68 9.46
N ASN A 26 13.05 11.61 8.14
CA ASN A 26 14.09 11.73 7.11
C ASN A 26 15.18 10.65 7.19
N ILE A 27 14.87 9.49 7.75
CA ILE A 27 15.79 8.35 7.77
C ILE A 27 15.73 7.65 6.40
N ASP A 28 16.89 7.48 5.75
CA ASP A 28 17.00 6.71 4.52
C ASP A 28 16.94 5.21 4.82
N VAL A 29 15.71 4.69 4.87
CA VAL A 29 15.47 3.28 5.12
C VAL A 29 16.03 2.40 4.00
N GLN A 30 16.13 2.90 2.77
CA GLN A 30 16.64 2.10 1.65
C GLN A 30 18.14 1.82 1.79
N GLN A 31 18.89 2.72 2.42
CA GLN A 31 20.30 2.49 2.73
C GLN A 31 20.49 1.42 3.81
N THR A 32 19.61 1.40 4.82
CA THR A 32 19.73 0.47 5.96
C THR A 32 19.12 -0.90 5.66
N ILE A 33 18.02 -0.93 4.89
CA ILE A 33 17.24 -2.13 4.58
C ILE A 33 17.06 -2.22 3.06
N PRO A 34 18.05 -2.76 2.32
CA PRO A 34 17.99 -2.83 0.85
C PRO A 34 16.85 -3.74 0.34
N PHE A 35 16.37 -4.65 1.18
CA PHE A 35 15.29 -5.59 0.87
C PHE A 35 13.89 -5.00 0.98
N ILE A 36 13.76 -3.69 1.22
CA ILE A 36 12.46 -3.00 1.30
C ILE A 36 11.59 -3.20 0.05
N TYR A 37 12.18 -3.40 -1.12
CA TYR A 37 11.43 -3.71 -2.35
C TYR A 37 10.65 -5.04 -2.27
N ILE A 38 11.08 -5.99 -1.43
CA ILE A 38 10.34 -7.24 -1.17
C ILE A 38 8.98 -6.92 -0.55
N LEU A 39 8.89 -5.90 0.31
CA LEU A 39 7.62 -5.44 0.88
C LEU A 39 6.68 -4.94 -0.21
N TYR A 40 7.21 -4.21 -1.20
CA TYR A 40 6.41 -3.65 -2.30
C TYR A 40 5.88 -4.75 -3.21
N VAL A 41 6.74 -5.71 -3.59
CA VAL A 41 6.34 -6.89 -4.36
C VAL A 41 5.33 -7.73 -3.55
N GLY A 42 5.56 -7.89 -2.26
CA GLY A 42 4.64 -8.57 -1.35
C GLY A 42 3.26 -7.93 -1.31
N ALA A 43 3.18 -6.60 -1.33
CA ALA A 43 1.91 -5.88 -1.36
C ALA A 43 1.11 -6.21 -2.63
N LEU A 44 1.79 -6.23 -3.79
CA LEU A 44 1.19 -6.61 -5.08
C LEU A 44 0.71 -8.07 -5.08
N ILE A 45 1.48 -9.00 -4.52
CA ILE A 45 1.09 -10.41 -4.42
C ILE A 45 -0.15 -10.57 -3.55
N VAL A 46 -0.16 -9.95 -2.36
CA VAL A 46 -1.25 -10.07 -1.41
C VAL A 46 -2.54 -9.44 -1.96
N ILE A 47 -2.47 -8.23 -2.53
CA ILE A 47 -3.67 -7.60 -3.11
C ILE A 47 -4.19 -8.36 -4.33
N SER A 48 -3.31 -8.89 -5.18
CA SER A 48 -3.71 -9.72 -6.33
C SER A 48 -4.45 -10.98 -5.86
N ALA A 49 -3.94 -11.66 -4.83
CA ALA A 49 -4.61 -12.80 -4.24
C ALA A 49 -6.00 -12.45 -3.67
N VAL A 50 -6.14 -11.27 -3.06
CA VAL A 50 -7.43 -10.78 -2.56
C VAL A 50 -8.41 -10.48 -3.71
N ILE A 51 -7.94 -9.86 -4.79
CA ILE A 51 -8.77 -9.59 -5.98
C ILE A 51 -9.25 -10.89 -6.61
N LEU A 52 -8.36 -11.89 -6.77
CA LEU A 52 -8.72 -13.21 -7.28
C LEU A 52 -9.71 -13.93 -6.38
N ASP A 53 -9.57 -13.83 -5.05
CA ASP A 53 -10.55 -14.38 -4.11
C ASP A 53 -11.92 -13.71 -4.25
N GLN A 54 -11.94 -12.38 -4.41
CA GLN A 54 -13.16 -11.59 -4.56
C GLN A 54 -13.92 -11.91 -5.86
N GLN A 55 -13.23 -12.28 -6.94
CA GLN A 55 -13.90 -12.69 -8.19
C GLN A 55 -14.81 -13.91 -8.03
N ASN A 56 -14.60 -14.71 -6.99
CA ASN A 56 -15.41 -15.88 -6.67
C ASN A 56 -16.50 -15.62 -5.62
N ASP A 57 -16.62 -14.38 -5.12
CA ASP A 57 -17.60 -13.99 -4.10
C ASP A 57 -19.00 -13.85 -4.73
N PRO A 58 -20.04 -14.59 -4.28
CA PRO A 58 -21.38 -14.51 -4.86
C PRO A 58 -21.97 -13.11 -4.89
N ASP A 59 -21.72 -12.31 -3.84
CA ASP A 59 -22.19 -10.92 -3.76
C ASP A 59 -21.53 -10.05 -4.84
N TYR A 60 -20.25 -10.31 -5.14
CA TYR A 60 -19.51 -9.61 -6.18
C TYR A 60 -19.96 -10.04 -7.58
N ILE A 61 -20.26 -11.33 -7.79
CA ILE A 61 -20.81 -11.84 -9.06
C ILE A 61 -22.19 -11.21 -9.33
N ALA A 62 -23.07 -11.18 -8.32
CA ALA A 62 -24.39 -10.57 -8.44
C ALA A 62 -24.30 -9.07 -8.74
N HIS A 63 -23.36 -8.36 -8.10
CA HIS A 63 -23.08 -6.95 -8.39
C HIS A 63 -22.54 -6.75 -9.81
N ARG A 64 -21.64 -7.61 -10.29
CA ARG A 64 -21.12 -7.56 -11.66
C ARG A 64 -22.20 -7.85 -12.71
N GLN A 65 -23.18 -8.68 -12.39
CA GLN A 65 -24.32 -9.00 -13.26
C GLN A 65 -25.43 -7.94 -13.19
N SER A 66 -25.43 -7.07 -12.18
CA SER A 66 -26.41 -5.98 -12.06
C SER A 66 -26.34 -4.96 -13.21
N GLY A 67 -27.34 -4.09 -13.35
CA GLY A 67 -27.36 -3.06 -14.40
C GLY A 67 -26.15 -2.09 -14.33
N ILE A 68 -25.83 -1.45 -15.46
CA ILE A 68 -24.66 -0.56 -15.64
C ILE A 68 -24.55 0.50 -14.54
N LEU A 69 -25.67 1.13 -14.17
CA LEU A 69 -25.74 2.16 -13.12
C LEU A 69 -25.27 1.63 -11.75
N ASN A 70 -25.58 0.37 -11.44
CA ASN A 70 -25.28 -0.20 -10.13
C ASN A 70 -23.83 -0.71 -10.07
N ARG A 71 -23.25 -1.12 -11.21
CA ARG A 71 -21.81 -1.46 -11.33
C ARG A 71 -20.90 -0.27 -11.08
N MET A 72 -21.31 0.92 -11.55
CA MET A 72 -20.55 2.16 -11.40
C MET A 72 -20.69 2.81 -10.03
N ASN A 73 -21.58 2.31 -9.15
CA ASN A 73 -21.78 2.89 -7.83
C ASN A 73 -20.62 2.49 -6.87
N PRO A 74 -19.77 3.43 -6.44
CA PRO A 74 -18.63 3.12 -5.56
C PRO A 74 -19.09 2.68 -4.16
N VAL A 75 -20.26 3.15 -3.71
CA VAL A 75 -20.81 2.81 -2.39
C VAL A 75 -21.22 1.34 -2.32
N SER A 76 -21.77 0.78 -3.40
CA SER A 76 -22.16 -0.63 -3.43
C SER A 76 -20.93 -1.54 -3.46
N GLN A 77 -19.87 -1.17 -4.20
CA GLN A 77 -18.60 -1.90 -4.17
C GLN A 77 -17.94 -1.89 -2.78
N TYR A 78 -17.91 -0.72 -2.13
CA TYR A 78 -17.41 -0.57 -0.77
C TYR A 78 -18.15 -1.49 0.22
N LYS A 79 -19.49 -1.53 0.14
CA LYS A 79 -20.31 -2.40 0.99
C LYS A 79 -20.00 -3.88 0.80
N ILE A 80 -19.74 -4.33 -0.44
CA ILE A 80 -19.39 -5.72 -0.74
C ILE A 80 -17.99 -6.05 -0.22
N LEU A 81 -17.03 -5.14 -0.42
CA LEU A 81 -15.65 -5.33 0.00
C LEU A 81 -15.56 -5.46 1.53
N PHE A 82 -16.25 -4.60 2.28
CA PHE A 82 -16.14 -4.52 3.74
C PHE A 82 -17.29 -5.16 4.52
N LYS A 83 -18.19 -5.92 3.87
CA LYS A 83 -19.42 -6.49 4.46
C LYS A 83 -19.23 -7.14 5.84
N ASN A 84 -18.14 -7.89 6.03
CA ASN A 84 -17.85 -8.64 7.25
C ASN A 84 -16.68 -8.05 8.06
N THR A 85 -16.39 -6.77 7.86
CA THR A 85 -15.24 -6.09 8.48
C THR A 85 -15.74 -5.17 9.61
N PRO A 86 -15.14 -5.23 10.81
CA PRO A 86 -15.41 -4.24 11.86
C PRO A 86 -15.17 -2.82 11.38
N VAL A 87 -16.09 -1.91 11.73
CA VAL A 87 -16.07 -0.52 11.28
C VAL A 87 -14.73 0.18 11.59
N TRP A 88 -14.11 -0.11 12.74
CA TRP A 88 -12.84 0.50 13.13
C TRP A 88 -11.67 0.13 12.18
N ILE A 89 -11.63 -1.09 11.65
CA ILE A 89 -10.61 -1.49 10.66
C ILE A 89 -10.83 -0.71 9.37
N VAL A 90 -12.09 -0.57 8.96
CA VAL A 90 -12.41 0.17 7.74
C VAL A 90 -12.03 1.65 7.88
N ILE A 91 -12.27 2.26 9.04
CA ILE A 91 -11.83 3.64 9.33
C ILE A 91 -10.31 3.76 9.21
N ILE A 92 -9.54 2.85 9.81
CA ILE A 92 -8.06 2.86 9.73
C ILE A 92 -7.60 2.71 8.28
N THR A 93 -8.17 1.79 7.52
CA THR A 93 -7.84 1.59 6.10
C THR A 93 -8.16 2.83 5.28
N MET A 94 -9.31 3.46 5.47
CA MET A 94 -9.67 4.69 4.77
C MET A 94 -8.77 5.87 5.15
N ALA A 95 -8.38 5.97 6.42
CA ALA A 95 -7.39 6.96 6.86
C ALA A 95 -6.03 6.74 6.17
N CYS A 96 -5.60 5.49 5.99
CA CYS A 96 -4.39 5.16 5.24
C CYS A 96 -4.51 5.58 3.76
N VAL A 97 -5.67 5.41 3.13
CA VAL A 97 -5.92 5.85 1.74
C VAL A 97 -5.76 7.36 1.61
N VAL A 98 -6.42 8.12 2.49
CA VAL A 98 -6.33 9.60 2.50
C VAL A 98 -4.88 10.03 2.75
N TYR A 99 -4.21 9.43 3.72
CA TYR A 99 -2.82 9.71 4.04
C TYR A 99 -1.89 9.42 2.86
N ALA A 100 -2.02 8.27 2.20
CA ALA A 100 -1.22 7.91 1.04
C ALA A 100 -1.46 8.88 -0.13
N PHE A 101 -2.70 9.30 -0.35
CA PHE A 101 -3.03 10.27 -1.40
C PHE A 101 -2.38 11.64 -1.14
N ILE A 102 -2.40 12.12 0.10
CA ILE A 102 -1.70 13.37 0.49
C ILE A 102 -0.20 13.23 0.24
N ASN A 103 0.42 12.12 0.66
CA ASN A 103 1.86 11.90 0.45
C ASN A 103 2.22 11.77 -1.02
N PHE A 104 1.37 11.14 -1.83
CA PHE A 104 1.56 11.02 -3.26
C PHE A 104 1.55 12.39 -3.93
N ILE A 105 0.56 13.24 -3.62
CA ILE A 105 0.49 14.62 -4.12
C ILE A 105 1.73 15.42 -3.68
N GLN A 106 2.12 15.33 -2.41
CA GLN A 106 3.31 16.01 -1.92
C GLN A 106 4.58 15.55 -2.63
N PHE A 107 4.71 14.25 -2.88
CA PHE A 107 5.83 13.69 -3.61
C PHE A 107 5.89 14.25 -5.03
N ASP A 108 4.79 14.18 -5.78
CA ASP A 108 4.69 14.64 -7.17
C ASP A 108 5.02 16.14 -7.31
N PHE A 109 4.51 16.98 -6.41
CA PHE A 109 4.82 18.42 -6.43
C PHE A 109 6.29 18.77 -6.15
N HIS A 110 7.01 17.95 -5.38
CA HIS A 110 8.39 18.25 -4.96
C HIS A 110 9.45 17.47 -5.75
N HIS A 111 9.06 16.47 -6.54
CA HIS A 111 10.00 15.56 -7.22
C HIS A 111 9.84 15.65 -8.73
N SER A 112 10.70 16.46 -9.35
CA SER A 112 10.80 16.55 -10.81
C SER A 112 11.68 15.47 -11.45
N GLY A 113 12.26 14.55 -10.67
CA GLY A 113 13.22 13.56 -11.17
C GLY A 113 13.55 12.43 -10.20
N VAL A 114 14.48 11.58 -10.62
CA VAL A 114 15.01 10.44 -9.87
C VAL A 114 16.42 10.78 -9.36
N VAL A 115 16.66 10.49 -8.09
CA VAL A 115 18.00 10.64 -7.49
C VAL A 115 18.86 9.42 -7.75
N HIS A 116 20.10 9.64 -8.15
CA HIS A 116 21.09 8.59 -8.35
C HIS A 116 22.50 9.15 -8.10
N ILE A 117 23.49 8.27 -8.02
CA ILE A 117 24.89 8.65 -7.83
C ILE A 117 25.60 8.48 -9.17
N ASN A 118 26.20 9.55 -9.69
CA ASN A 118 26.93 9.54 -10.95
C ASN A 118 28.34 10.11 -10.71
N ASN A 119 29.37 9.32 -11.01
CA ASN A 119 30.78 9.69 -10.79
C ASN A 119 31.09 10.22 -9.38
N GLY A 120 30.44 9.65 -8.35
CA GLY A 120 30.60 10.05 -6.95
C GLY A 120 29.85 11.33 -6.54
N GLN A 121 29.09 11.94 -7.45
CA GLN A 121 28.21 13.07 -7.15
C GLN A 121 26.77 12.61 -7.01
N TYR A 122 26.03 13.23 -6.09
CA TYR A 122 24.60 13.01 -5.95
C TYR A 122 23.87 13.86 -7.00
N CYS A 123 23.10 13.23 -7.87
CA CYS A 123 22.47 13.90 -9.01
C CYS A 123 20.96 13.69 -8.98
N LEU A 124 20.21 14.74 -9.32
CA LEU A 124 18.79 14.66 -9.63
C LEU A 124 18.63 14.71 -11.15
N GLU A 125 18.14 13.62 -11.74
CA GLU A 125 17.93 13.50 -13.19
C GLU A 125 16.46 13.33 -13.54
N ASN A 126 16.04 13.90 -14.66
CA ASN A 126 14.74 13.64 -15.26
C ASN A 126 14.95 13.18 -16.69
N ARG A 127 14.56 11.93 -16.99
CA ARG A 127 14.67 11.34 -18.35
C ARG A 127 16.09 11.42 -18.94
N GLY A 128 17.11 11.32 -18.11
CA GLY A 128 18.53 11.39 -18.52
C GLY A 128 19.09 12.82 -18.60
N GLU A 129 18.28 13.85 -18.34
CA GLU A 129 18.76 15.22 -18.19
C GLU A 129 19.07 15.52 -16.73
N LEU A 130 20.31 15.95 -16.46
CA LEU A 130 20.71 16.41 -15.13
C LEU A 130 19.97 17.71 -14.81
N ILE A 131 19.07 17.67 -13.83
CA ILE A 131 18.39 18.86 -13.33
C ILE A 131 19.33 19.66 -12.44
N ARG A 132 19.96 18.98 -11.47
CA ARG A 132 20.91 19.58 -10.52
C ARG A 132 21.75 18.54 -9.80
N VAL A 133 22.93 18.98 -9.35
CA VAL A 133 23.74 18.26 -8.36
C VAL A 133 23.15 18.54 -6.97
N LEU A 134 23.06 17.50 -6.15
CA LEU A 134 22.52 17.52 -4.80
C LEU A 134 23.66 17.46 -3.78
N THR A 135 23.43 18.06 -2.62
CA THR A 135 24.20 17.73 -1.42
C THR A 135 23.82 16.33 -0.91
N GLU A 136 24.69 15.71 -0.12
CA GLU A 136 24.41 14.41 0.53
C GLU A 136 23.11 14.46 1.37
N LYS A 137 22.91 15.57 2.10
CA LYS A 137 21.71 15.79 2.91
C LYS A 137 20.45 15.86 2.04
N GLU A 138 20.50 16.57 0.92
CA GLU A 138 19.37 16.62 -0.02
C GLU A 138 19.11 15.24 -0.62
N TYR A 139 20.16 14.51 -1.01
CA TYR A 139 20.02 13.16 -1.55
C TYR A 139 19.25 12.24 -0.61
N HIS A 140 19.66 12.15 0.66
CA HIS A 140 18.96 11.31 1.64
C HIS A 140 17.54 11.82 1.95
N TRP A 141 17.33 13.13 1.93
CA TRP A 141 15.97 13.68 2.05
C TRP A 141 15.07 13.22 0.89
N TYR A 142 15.53 13.31 -0.36
CA TYR A 142 14.79 12.84 -1.53
C TYR A 142 14.50 11.32 -1.46
N ARG A 143 15.49 10.52 -1.05
CA ARG A 143 15.33 9.06 -0.85
C ARG A 143 14.30 8.74 0.23
N ALA A 144 14.32 9.47 1.34
CA ALA A 144 13.34 9.32 2.41
C ALA A 144 11.92 9.70 1.93
N GLN A 145 11.76 10.79 1.17
CA GLN A 145 10.46 11.18 0.61
C GLN A 145 9.91 10.15 -0.38
N GLN A 146 10.76 9.59 -1.26
CA GLN A 146 10.38 8.51 -2.17
C GLN A 146 9.92 7.27 -1.40
N THR A 147 10.65 6.91 -0.35
CA THR A 147 10.31 5.78 0.52
C THR A 147 9.01 6.02 1.28
N LYS A 148 8.79 7.24 1.79
CA LYS A 148 7.54 7.64 2.44
C LYS A 148 6.34 7.48 1.52
N SER A 149 6.44 8.00 0.30
CA SER A 149 5.38 7.89 -0.71
C SER A 149 5.07 6.43 -1.04
N THR A 150 6.11 5.63 -1.33
CA THR A 150 5.95 4.22 -1.71
C THR A 150 5.41 3.34 -0.57
N SER A 151 5.94 3.52 0.65
CA SER A 151 5.45 2.82 1.85
C SER A 151 4.01 3.18 2.19
N SER A 152 3.59 4.43 1.98
CA SER A 152 2.19 4.82 2.19
C SER A 152 1.21 4.10 1.25
N MET A 153 1.58 3.85 -0.01
CA MET A 153 0.79 3.01 -0.91
C MET A 153 0.73 1.55 -0.46
N CYS A 154 1.82 1.03 0.10
CA CYS A 154 1.84 -0.33 0.67
C CYS A 154 0.92 -0.45 1.88
N MET A 155 0.85 0.58 2.74
CA MET A 155 -0.13 0.63 3.84
C MET A 155 -1.56 0.52 3.31
N VAL A 156 -1.88 1.12 2.17
CA VAL A 156 -3.20 0.99 1.54
C VAL A 156 -3.46 -0.43 1.08
N PHE A 157 -2.57 -1.02 0.26
CA PHE A 157 -2.78 -2.36 -0.28
C PHE A 157 -2.88 -3.42 0.82
N TYR A 158 -1.97 -3.37 1.79
CA TYR A 158 -2.04 -4.28 2.93
C TYR A 158 -3.23 -3.99 3.83
N GLY A 159 -3.59 -2.73 4.07
CA GLY A 159 -4.75 -2.36 4.89
C GLY A 159 -6.07 -2.82 4.29
N VAL A 160 -6.25 -2.69 2.98
CA VAL A 160 -7.41 -3.23 2.25
C VAL A 160 -7.44 -4.75 2.33
N ALA A 161 -6.28 -5.41 2.17
CA ALA A 161 -6.19 -6.87 2.29
C ALA A 161 -6.52 -7.35 3.72
N VAL A 162 -6.00 -6.70 4.76
CA VAL A 162 -6.32 -6.99 6.17
C VAL A 162 -7.81 -6.87 6.41
N ALA A 163 -8.42 -5.77 5.96
CA ALA A 163 -9.85 -5.52 6.12
C ALA A 163 -10.69 -6.63 5.46
N LYS A 164 -10.47 -6.93 4.18
CA LYS A 164 -11.24 -7.98 3.47
C LYS A 164 -11.01 -9.37 4.09
N LEU A 165 -9.78 -9.67 4.51
CA LEU A 165 -9.41 -10.98 5.04
C LEU A 165 -9.73 -11.16 6.55
N PHE A 166 -10.17 -10.11 7.24
CA PHE A 166 -10.43 -10.14 8.69
C PHE A 166 -11.35 -11.27 9.12
N SER A 167 -12.40 -11.56 8.34
CA SER A 167 -13.36 -12.63 8.65
C SER A 167 -12.73 -14.04 8.69
N TYR A 168 -11.51 -14.22 8.19
CA TYR A 168 -10.77 -15.47 8.24
C TYR A 168 -9.87 -15.61 9.47
N ALA A 169 -9.63 -14.53 10.23
CA ALA A 169 -8.80 -14.52 11.43
C ALA A 169 -9.37 -15.41 12.55
N GLY A 170 -10.70 -15.40 12.72
CA GLY A 170 -11.38 -16.02 13.86
C GLY A 170 -12.24 -17.25 13.57
N ARG A 171 -12.33 -17.76 12.33
CA ARG A 171 -13.09 -18.99 12.04
C ARG A 171 -12.38 -20.22 12.60
N ILE A 172 -12.33 -20.41 13.92
CA ILE A 172 -12.09 -21.73 14.51
C ILE A 172 -13.09 -22.66 13.82
N ARG A 173 -12.62 -23.77 13.23
CA ARG A 173 -13.52 -24.83 12.79
C ARG A 173 -14.19 -25.35 14.05
N VAL A 174 -15.30 -24.74 14.46
CA VAL A 174 -16.26 -25.45 15.29
C VAL A 174 -16.85 -26.45 14.31
N GLY A 175 -16.34 -27.68 14.37
CA GLY A 175 -16.93 -28.79 13.65
C GLY A 175 -18.42 -28.77 13.99
N LYS A 176 -19.26 -28.73 12.95
CA LYS A 176 -20.62 -29.21 13.13
C LYS A 176 -20.48 -30.68 13.50
N VAL A 177 -20.65 -30.98 14.78
CA VAL A 177 -20.99 -32.32 15.27
C VAL A 177 -22.49 -32.48 15.10
#